data_AF-A0A3E1K974-F1
#
_entry.id   AF-A0A3E1K974-F1
#
_cell.length_a   1.000
_cell.length_b   1.000
_cell.length_c   1.000
_cell.angle_alpha   90.00
_cell.angle_beta   90.00
_cell.angle_gamma   90.00
#
_symmetry.space_group_name_H-M   'P 1'
#
loop_
_entity.id
_entity.type
_entity.pdbx_description
1 polymer ?
#
loop_
_entity_poly.entity_id
_entity_poly.type
_entity_poly.pdbx_seq_one_letter_code
_entity_poly.pdbx_strand_id
1 'polypeptide(L)'
;MTRHSLACLTRACLFFGASALCSAVAAQDTASTLESFYQATGGDQWRDNTGWLDPAVDFCDWYGVSCRGSQGGQQVIDRIELPANNLVGTLDLAALDELGLTELDLADNDLAGTLERAPVGIHLMDLSNNRFEGALPALRSEDIPLIVDDSPHTWRLANNRFSGPIPTNWSELRLRNLDLTGNELDGNAATAFEAIGREGPGFLGIADNDFAGPLPPDITDTWLQLHDVDTFGGLNLCWNDWQIDDPGLDDWIAARHVGGEYLDCINRARTTVTPGISGSFYNSARSGEGLTVMMLDSGQPVMYWFSFDTEGRQQWAFEAGFHHEESLQWRTLLETRGDFAEGIRFVEGQRTVRPLMGARLDRLSPNRMHFERRYWDYTLCPPLLDPPGTSQPCPLIPISDRLDYSRLTQLAGTTCTNQSDHQQYSGAWYDPFRSGEGFVIEALPDDRAVVYWFTYTADGSGDQAWMVGQGTIEPGDQSPAEIIVDPLYQPISGVYGADFDPEAVEAVDWGRLRIELDSADTGRVYWNSNLAEYGSGDYPIVRLARPMLADCDNAQP
;
A
#
# COMPACT_ATOMS: atom_id res chain seq x y z
N MET A 1 -12.58 42.94 -10.48
CA MET A 1 -11.86 42.40 -11.66
C MET A 1 -11.99 40.89 -11.56
N THR A 2 -12.45 40.21 -12.61
CA THR A 2 -12.64 38.75 -12.62
C THR A 2 -11.29 38.04 -12.72
N ARG A 3 -11.13 36.82 -12.18
CA ARG A 3 -9.87 36.03 -12.23
C ARG A 3 -9.26 35.93 -13.64
N HIS A 4 -10.10 35.89 -14.68
CA HIS A 4 -9.66 35.95 -16.09
C HIS A 4 -8.94 37.26 -16.50
N SER A 5 -9.17 38.36 -15.79
CA SER A 5 -8.52 39.64 -16.05
C SER A 5 -7.10 39.69 -15.48
N LEU A 6 -6.78 38.88 -14.46
CA LEU A 6 -5.45 38.80 -13.85
C LEU A 6 -4.50 37.93 -14.70
N ALA A 7 -4.96 36.77 -15.20
CA ALA A 7 -4.18 35.90 -16.10
C ALA A 7 -3.71 36.61 -17.39
N CYS A 8 -4.51 37.58 -17.87
CA CYS A 8 -4.16 38.40 -19.02
C CYS A 8 -3.07 39.45 -18.69
N LEU A 9 -2.98 39.88 -17.43
CA LEU A 9 -1.99 40.85 -16.94
C LEU A 9 -0.63 40.19 -16.67
N THR A 10 -0.59 38.95 -16.17
CA THR A 10 0.65 38.17 -16.03
C THR A 10 1.25 37.79 -17.39
N ARG A 11 0.42 37.45 -18.40
CA ARG A 11 0.90 37.13 -19.76
C ARG A 11 1.28 38.36 -20.60
N ALA A 12 0.71 39.54 -20.35
CA ALA A 12 1.12 40.78 -21.01
C ALA A 12 2.50 41.31 -20.56
N CYS A 13 2.99 40.89 -19.38
CA CYS A 13 4.30 41.30 -18.85
C CYS A 13 5.49 40.79 -19.70
N LEU A 14 5.34 39.65 -20.41
CA LEU A 14 6.37 39.10 -21.28
C LEU A 14 6.68 40.00 -22.50
N PHE A 15 5.79 40.94 -22.84
CA PHE A 15 5.95 41.82 -24.00
C PHE A 15 6.32 43.29 -23.67
N PHE A 16 6.15 43.77 -22.42
CA PHE A 16 6.26 45.22 -22.12
C PHE A 16 7.21 45.66 -20.99
N GLY A 17 8.06 44.77 -20.44
CA GLY A 17 9.27 45.21 -19.71
C GLY A 17 9.03 45.97 -18.39
N ALA A 18 8.04 45.57 -17.58
CA ALA A 18 7.85 46.05 -16.20
C ALA A 18 8.18 44.94 -15.20
N SER A 19 9.45 44.79 -14.81
CA SER A 19 9.94 43.60 -14.08
C SER A 19 9.60 43.58 -12.57
N ALA A 20 9.86 44.65 -11.82
CA ALA A 20 9.78 44.61 -10.35
C ALA A 20 8.35 44.52 -9.78
N LEU A 21 7.39 45.18 -10.43
CA LEU A 21 5.97 45.11 -10.05
C LEU A 21 5.35 43.77 -10.44
N CYS A 22 5.75 43.20 -11.59
CA CYS A 22 5.23 41.90 -12.04
C CYS A 22 5.79 40.75 -11.19
N SER A 23 7.05 40.84 -10.75
CA SER A 23 7.60 39.98 -9.71
C SER A 23 6.76 40.06 -8.42
N ALA A 24 6.64 41.22 -7.78
CA ALA A 24 5.93 41.33 -6.50
C ALA A 24 4.50 40.76 -6.52
N VAL A 25 3.77 40.90 -7.65
CA VAL A 25 2.44 40.31 -7.85
C VAL A 25 2.49 38.78 -7.97
N ALA A 26 3.47 38.22 -8.70
CA ALA A 26 3.60 36.77 -8.87
C ALA A 26 3.94 36.04 -7.55
N ALA A 27 4.86 36.56 -6.72
CA ALA A 27 5.14 35.94 -5.42
C ALA A 27 3.99 36.07 -4.42
N GLN A 28 3.21 37.16 -4.50
CA GLN A 28 2.01 37.31 -3.67
C GLN A 28 0.89 36.35 -4.11
N ASP A 29 0.85 35.98 -5.39
CA ASP A 29 -0.03 34.95 -5.94
C ASP A 29 0.39 33.56 -5.43
N THR A 30 1.68 33.20 -5.51
CA THR A 30 2.22 31.91 -5.03
C THR A 30 1.92 31.66 -3.56
N ALA A 31 2.27 32.60 -2.67
CA ALA A 31 2.02 32.46 -1.24
C ALA A 31 0.53 32.27 -0.95
N SER A 32 -0.34 33.04 -1.61
CA SER A 32 -1.79 32.94 -1.42
C SER A 32 -2.39 31.60 -1.90
N THR A 33 -1.84 31.04 -2.98
CA THR A 33 -2.22 29.72 -3.48
C THR A 33 -1.78 28.62 -2.52
N LEU A 34 -0.55 28.69 -1.98
CA LEU A 34 -0.07 27.73 -0.98
C LEU A 34 -0.86 27.84 0.33
N GLU A 35 -1.18 29.04 0.79
CA GLU A 35 -2.07 29.25 1.95
C GLU A 35 -3.46 28.65 1.71
N SER A 36 -4.02 28.84 0.51
CA SER A 36 -5.31 28.25 0.14
C SER A 36 -5.25 26.73 0.08
N PHE A 37 -4.17 26.17 -0.47
CA PHE A 37 -3.91 24.73 -0.48
C PHE A 37 -3.83 24.17 0.94
N TYR A 38 -3.05 24.80 1.83
CA TYR A 38 -2.94 24.44 3.24
C TYR A 38 -4.31 24.40 3.92
N GLN A 39 -5.10 25.47 3.79
CA GLN A 39 -6.41 25.57 4.40
C GLN A 39 -7.41 24.57 3.82
N ALA A 40 -7.44 24.43 2.49
CA ALA A 40 -8.37 23.53 1.79
C ALA A 40 -8.11 22.06 2.10
N THR A 41 -6.87 21.72 2.47
CA THR A 41 -6.46 20.33 2.72
C THR A 41 -6.24 19.99 4.19
N GLY A 42 -6.70 20.85 5.10
CA GLY A 42 -6.67 20.58 6.54
C GLY A 42 -5.29 20.70 7.17
N GLY A 43 -4.49 21.67 6.73
CA GLY A 43 -3.09 21.90 7.13
C GLY A 43 -2.77 21.79 8.60
N ASP A 44 -3.68 22.21 9.48
CA ASP A 44 -3.52 22.14 10.93
C ASP A 44 -3.49 20.69 11.47
N GLN A 45 -3.93 19.70 10.68
CA GLN A 45 -4.04 18.28 11.04
C GLN A 45 -3.10 17.37 10.24
N TRP A 46 -2.24 17.95 9.39
CA TRP A 46 -1.21 17.17 8.71
C TRP A 46 -0.24 16.54 9.72
N ARG A 47 0.42 15.45 9.34
CA ARG A 47 1.42 14.80 10.21
C ARG A 47 2.66 15.67 10.39
N ASP A 48 3.09 16.34 9.33
CA ASP A 48 4.15 17.33 9.32
C ASP A 48 3.72 18.54 8.49
N ASN A 49 3.60 19.69 9.15
CA ASN A 49 3.31 20.97 8.55
C ASN A 49 4.39 22.01 8.90
N THR A 50 5.61 21.56 9.18
CA THR A 50 6.71 22.43 9.63
C THR A 50 6.95 23.58 8.65
N GLY A 51 6.97 24.80 9.17
CA GLY A 51 7.21 26.04 8.42
C GLY A 51 5.96 26.62 7.74
N TRP A 52 4.95 25.81 7.44
CA TRP A 52 3.74 26.29 6.76
C TRP A 52 3.04 27.40 7.54
N LEU A 53 2.65 28.47 6.83
CA LEU A 53 2.05 29.69 7.38
C LEU A 53 2.92 30.49 8.37
N ASP A 54 4.17 30.09 8.63
CA ASP A 54 5.07 30.90 9.44
C ASP A 54 5.63 32.07 8.60
N PRO A 55 5.29 33.33 8.91
CA PRO A 55 5.77 34.48 8.15
C PRO A 55 7.27 34.71 8.27
N ALA A 56 7.97 34.03 9.19
CA ALA A 56 9.41 34.09 9.34
C ALA A 56 10.17 33.05 8.50
N VAL A 57 9.47 32.07 7.92
CA VAL A 57 10.05 30.98 7.13
C VAL A 57 9.69 31.18 5.66
N ASP A 58 10.71 31.17 4.79
CA ASP A 58 10.49 31.23 3.34
C ASP A 58 9.76 29.96 2.88
N PHE A 59 8.83 30.07 1.94
CA PHE A 59 8.04 28.90 1.51
C PHE A 59 8.90 27.79 0.91
N CYS A 60 10.11 28.08 0.43
CA CYS A 60 11.06 27.07 -0.03
C CYS A 60 11.67 26.23 1.11
N ASP A 61 11.54 26.68 2.36
CA ASP A 61 11.97 25.96 3.55
C ASP A 61 10.79 25.27 4.26
N TRP A 62 9.57 25.34 3.71
CA TRP A 62 8.42 24.62 4.24
C TRP A 62 8.54 23.13 3.97
N TYR A 63 8.09 22.31 4.91
CA TYR A 63 8.08 20.86 4.75
C TYR A 63 7.38 20.46 3.44
N GLY A 64 8.06 19.64 2.64
CA GLY A 64 7.55 19.16 1.36
C GLY A 64 7.59 20.16 0.21
N VAL A 65 8.17 21.36 0.37
CA VAL A 65 8.29 22.34 -0.72
C VAL A 65 9.74 22.43 -1.19
N SER A 66 9.97 22.36 -2.51
CA SER A 66 11.27 22.54 -3.13
C SER A 66 11.24 23.64 -4.20
N CYS A 67 12.32 24.42 -4.29
CA CYS A 67 12.46 25.53 -5.24
C CYS A 67 13.69 25.36 -6.15
N ARG A 68 13.55 25.72 -7.43
CA ARG A 68 14.62 25.59 -8.45
C ARG A 68 15.56 26.81 -8.55
N GLY A 69 15.44 27.74 -7.62
CA GLY A 69 16.26 28.95 -7.51
C GLY A 69 15.47 30.25 -7.66
N SER A 70 16.20 31.36 -7.71
CA SER A 70 15.62 32.71 -7.75
C SER A 70 15.66 33.31 -9.15
N GLN A 71 14.49 33.64 -9.71
CA GLN A 71 14.36 34.39 -10.96
C GLN A 71 13.87 35.81 -10.67
N GLY A 72 14.63 36.83 -11.07
CA GLY A 72 14.26 38.23 -10.84
C GLY A 72 14.19 38.65 -9.37
N GLY A 73 14.82 37.90 -8.46
CA GLY A 73 14.79 38.15 -7.01
C GLY A 73 13.65 37.45 -6.26
N GLN A 74 12.93 36.54 -6.92
CA GLN A 74 11.87 35.74 -6.32
C GLN A 74 12.15 34.25 -6.47
N GLN A 75 11.90 33.50 -5.41
CA GLN A 75 11.99 32.05 -5.45
C GLN A 75 10.90 31.49 -6.36
N VAL A 76 11.25 30.48 -7.15
CA VAL A 76 10.31 29.77 -8.01
C VAL A 76 10.15 28.36 -7.45
N ILE A 77 8.94 28.06 -7.01
CA ILE A 77 8.58 26.71 -6.58
C ILE A 77 8.76 25.73 -7.74
N ASP A 78 9.27 24.55 -7.43
CA ASP A 78 9.53 23.47 -8.39
C ASP A 78 8.69 22.24 -8.05
N ARG A 79 8.64 21.88 -6.76
CA ARG A 79 8.01 20.63 -6.32
C ARG A 79 7.23 20.81 -5.03
N ILE A 80 6.14 20.07 -4.91
CA ILE A 80 5.41 19.85 -3.66
C ILE A 80 5.31 18.35 -3.44
N GLU A 81 5.90 17.86 -2.36
CA GLU A 81 6.00 16.44 -1.98
C GLU A 81 5.47 16.27 -0.55
N LEU A 82 4.20 15.90 -0.42
CA LEU A 82 3.50 15.68 0.85
C LEU A 82 2.82 14.29 0.91
N PRO A 83 3.51 13.19 0.52
CA PRO A 83 2.91 11.87 0.55
C PRO A 83 2.64 11.43 2.00
N ALA A 84 1.57 10.66 2.19
CA ALA A 84 1.22 10.05 3.48
C ALA A 84 1.16 11.05 4.66
N ASN A 85 0.71 12.28 4.40
CA ASN A 85 0.78 13.39 5.36
C ASN A 85 -0.58 13.78 5.97
N ASN A 86 -1.59 12.91 5.82
CA ASN A 86 -2.94 13.11 6.37
C ASN A 86 -3.67 14.35 5.80
N LEU A 87 -3.42 14.69 4.54
CA LEU A 87 -4.17 15.72 3.83
C LEU A 87 -5.60 15.21 3.58
N VAL A 88 -6.60 16.06 3.81
CA VAL A 88 -8.03 15.76 3.59
C VAL A 88 -8.66 16.81 2.69
N GLY A 89 -9.97 16.79 2.44
CA GLY A 89 -10.63 17.88 1.70
C GLY A 89 -10.47 17.78 0.18
N THR A 90 -10.44 18.90 -0.52
CA THR A 90 -10.44 18.94 -2.00
C THR A 90 -9.26 19.73 -2.57
N LEU A 91 -8.83 19.38 -3.77
CA LEU A 91 -7.69 19.99 -4.45
C LEU A 91 -8.11 20.94 -5.58
N ASP A 92 -7.70 22.21 -5.53
CA ASP A 92 -7.76 23.12 -6.69
C ASP A 92 -6.50 22.92 -7.54
N LEU A 93 -6.49 21.81 -8.30
CA LEU A 93 -5.33 21.38 -9.09
C LEU A 93 -4.96 22.41 -10.18
N ALA A 94 -5.93 23.18 -10.68
CA ALA A 94 -5.67 24.23 -11.66
C ALA A 94 -4.85 25.38 -11.05
N ALA A 95 -5.13 25.77 -9.80
CA ALA A 95 -4.35 26.79 -9.11
C ALA A 95 -2.91 26.32 -8.83
N LEU A 96 -2.70 25.04 -8.54
CA LEU A 96 -1.36 24.47 -8.37
C LEU A 96 -0.58 24.38 -9.70
N ASP A 97 -1.26 24.01 -10.79
CA ASP A 97 -0.66 23.97 -12.14
C ASP A 97 -0.17 25.37 -12.57
N GLU A 98 -0.89 26.44 -12.17
CA GLU A 98 -0.50 27.84 -12.43
C GLU A 98 0.78 28.28 -11.67
N LEU A 99 1.21 27.55 -10.63
CA LEU A 99 2.46 27.83 -9.93
C LEU A 99 3.71 27.42 -10.75
N GLY A 100 3.53 26.66 -11.83
CA GLY A 100 4.63 26.19 -12.67
C GLY A 100 5.47 25.08 -12.00
N LEU A 101 4.83 24.25 -11.19
CA LEU A 101 5.42 23.06 -10.59
C LEU A 101 5.84 22.07 -11.67
N THR A 102 7.00 21.44 -11.51
CA THR A 102 7.41 20.30 -12.32
C THR A 102 6.94 18.98 -11.70
N GLU A 103 6.83 18.93 -10.38
CA GLU A 103 6.48 17.72 -9.62
C GLU A 103 5.47 18.02 -8.51
N LEU A 104 4.43 17.17 -8.43
CA LEU A 104 3.41 17.20 -7.38
C LEU A 104 3.18 15.76 -6.90
N ASP A 105 3.63 15.45 -5.70
CA ASP A 105 3.37 14.19 -5.02
C ASP A 105 2.49 14.45 -3.78
N LEU A 106 1.23 14.05 -3.89
CA LEU A 106 0.23 14.07 -2.82
C LEU A 106 -0.32 12.66 -2.56
N ALA A 107 0.45 11.62 -2.91
CA ALA A 107 0.04 10.24 -2.77
C ALA A 107 -0.28 9.89 -1.31
N ASP A 108 -1.09 8.85 -1.10
CA ASP A 108 -1.36 8.29 0.23
C ASP A 108 -2.02 9.26 1.23
N ASN A 109 -2.85 10.17 0.74
CA ASN A 109 -3.66 11.05 1.57
C ASN A 109 -5.16 10.65 1.52
N ASP A 110 -6.01 11.49 2.07
CA ASP A 110 -7.47 11.33 2.11
C ASP A 110 -8.17 12.45 1.30
N LEU A 111 -7.47 13.01 0.30
CA LEU A 111 -7.99 14.03 -0.61
C LEU A 111 -9.15 13.45 -1.43
N ALA A 112 -10.18 14.26 -1.67
CA ALA A 112 -11.40 13.88 -2.37
C ALA A 112 -11.81 14.94 -3.39
N GLY A 113 -12.89 14.66 -4.13
CA GLY A 113 -13.45 15.55 -5.14
C GLY A 113 -13.03 15.14 -6.55
N THR A 114 -13.28 16.03 -7.53
CA THR A 114 -13.11 15.75 -8.96
C THR A 114 -11.94 16.54 -9.55
N LEU A 115 -11.30 16.02 -10.59
CA LEU A 115 -10.31 16.76 -11.37
C LEU A 115 -10.98 17.46 -12.56
N GLU A 116 -11.16 18.77 -12.49
CA GLU A 116 -11.90 19.53 -13.52
C GLU A 116 -11.10 19.81 -14.80
N ARG A 117 -9.77 19.77 -14.72
CA ARG A 117 -8.85 20.08 -15.82
C ARG A 117 -7.53 19.33 -15.62
N ALA A 118 -6.94 18.94 -16.74
CA ALA A 118 -5.66 18.27 -16.80
C ALA A 118 -4.53 19.28 -16.49
N PRO A 119 -3.65 19.03 -15.51
CA PRO A 119 -2.51 19.90 -15.23
C PRO A 119 -1.44 19.69 -16.30
N VAL A 120 -1.35 20.61 -17.25
CA VAL A 120 -0.41 20.46 -18.38
C VAL A 120 1.01 20.91 -18.04
N GLY A 121 1.18 21.71 -16.99
CA GLY A 121 2.47 22.19 -16.51
C GLY A 121 3.20 21.20 -15.59
N ILE A 122 2.46 20.36 -14.88
CA ILE A 122 3.02 19.37 -13.94
C ILE A 122 3.46 18.12 -14.69
N HIS A 123 4.77 17.85 -14.71
CA HIS A 123 5.35 16.75 -15.47
C HIS A 123 5.29 15.43 -14.71
N LEU A 124 5.52 15.44 -13.40
CA LEU A 124 5.33 14.29 -12.52
C LEU A 124 4.20 14.61 -11.56
N MET A 125 3.09 13.88 -11.67
CA MET A 125 1.97 14.01 -10.77
C MET A 125 1.66 12.65 -10.16
N ASP A 126 1.72 12.55 -8.83
CA ASP A 126 1.27 11.39 -8.06
C ASP A 126 0.13 11.81 -7.13
N LEU A 127 -1.08 11.36 -7.46
CA LEU A 127 -2.28 11.50 -6.64
C LEU A 127 -2.81 10.13 -6.19
N SER A 128 -1.97 9.10 -6.24
CA SER A 128 -2.36 7.73 -5.96
C SER A 128 -2.84 7.56 -4.52
N ASN A 129 -3.70 6.56 -4.28
CA ASN A 129 -4.21 6.21 -2.96
C ASN A 129 -4.89 7.40 -2.25
N ASN A 130 -5.82 8.07 -2.94
CA ASN A 130 -6.68 9.11 -2.40
C ASN A 130 -8.15 8.70 -2.59
N ARG A 131 -9.07 9.66 -2.51
CA ARG A 131 -10.52 9.46 -2.70
C ARG A 131 -11.05 10.35 -3.82
N PHE A 132 -10.24 10.67 -4.82
CA PHE A 132 -10.70 11.40 -6.00
C PHE A 132 -11.75 10.58 -6.75
N GLU A 133 -12.76 11.23 -7.28
CA GLU A 133 -13.90 10.58 -7.94
C GLU A 133 -14.30 11.29 -9.24
N GLY A 134 -15.19 10.67 -10.00
CA GLY A 134 -15.72 11.21 -11.26
C GLY A 134 -14.79 11.00 -12.45
N ALA A 135 -15.04 11.71 -13.55
CA ALA A 135 -14.30 11.51 -14.78
C ALA A 135 -12.85 11.98 -14.71
N LEU A 136 -11.97 11.28 -15.43
CA LEU A 136 -10.62 11.76 -15.71
C LEU A 136 -10.67 13.10 -16.47
N PRO A 137 -9.75 14.04 -16.17
CA PRO A 137 -9.81 15.38 -16.74
C PRO A 137 -9.42 15.38 -18.22
N ALA A 138 -10.29 15.91 -19.08
CA ALA A 138 -9.98 16.12 -20.49
C ALA A 138 -9.07 17.36 -20.69
N LEU A 139 -8.21 17.32 -21.72
CA LEU A 139 -7.49 18.53 -22.14
C LEU A 139 -8.46 19.54 -22.75
N ARG A 140 -8.23 20.84 -22.50
CA ARG A 140 -8.91 21.90 -23.26
C ARG A 140 -8.05 22.27 -24.46
N SER A 141 -8.69 22.69 -25.55
CA SER A 141 -7.97 23.08 -26.78
C SER A 141 -6.96 24.21 -26.57
N GLU A 142 -7.16 25.03 -25.54
CA GLU A 142 -6.25 26.12 -25.16
C GLU A 142 -4.99 25.64 -24.42
N ASP A 143 -5.02 24.40 -23.91
CA ASP A 143 -3.96 23.81 -23.08
C ASP A 143 -2.94 23.07 -23.95
N ILE A 144 -3.38 22.51 -25.08
CA ILE A 144 -2.55 21.75 -26.03
C ILE A 144 -1.33 22.55 -26.50
N PRO A 145 -1.43 23.85 -26.88
CA PRO A 145 -0.26 24.62 -27.27
C PRO A 145 0.72 24.94 -26.13
N LEU A 146 0.34 24.67 -24.87
CA LEU A 146 1.17 24.87 -23.68
C LEU A 146 2.01 23.64 -23.33
N ILE A 147 1.77 22.52 -24.03
CA ILE A 147 2.65 21.34 -24.05
C ILE A 147 3.83 21.70 -24.97
N VAL A 148 4.75 22.53 -24.43
CA VAL A 148 5.79 23.24 -25.21
C VAL A 148 7.16 22.55 -25.13
N ASP A 149 7.36 21.64 -24.18
CA ASP A 149 8.62 20.94 -23.97
C ASP A 149 8.56 19.48 -24.44
N ASP A 150 9.68 18.93 -24.90
CA ASP A 150 9.84 17.53 -25.31
C ASP A 150 9.85 16.55 -24.11
N SER A 151 9.58 17.06 -22.90
CA SER A 151 9.59 16.31 -21.64
C SER A 151 8.27 15.56 -21.44
N PRO A 152 8.28 14.22 -21.34
CA PRO A 152 7.06 13.45 -21.23
C PRO A 152 6.49 13.42 -19.80
N HIS A 153 5.17 13.33 -19.68
CA HIS A 153 4.47 13.33 -18.39
C HIS A 153 4.46 11.95 -17.72
N THR A 154 4.52 11.93 -16.39
CA THR A 154 4.33 10.77 -15.52
C THR A 154 3.14 11.04 -14.62
N TRP A 155 2.02 10.37 -14.86
CA TRP A 155 0.79 10.52 -14.09
C TRP A 155 0.46 9.22 -13.37
N ARG A 156 0.41 9.28 -12.04
CA ARG A 156 0.02 8.19 -11.17
C ARG A 156 -1.24 8.61 -10.42
N LEU A 157 -2.34 7.96 -10.76
CA LEU A 157 -3.69 8.22 -10.28
C LEU A 157 -4.31 6.95 -9.68
N ALA A 158 -3.48 5.96 -9.33
CA ALA A 158 -3.91 4.65 -8.91
C ALA A 158 -4.71 4.69 -7.60
N ASN A 159 -5.59 3.71 -7.37
CA ASN A 159 -6.36 3.54 -6.13
C ASN A 159 -7.12 4.81 -5.74
N ASN A 160 -7.94 5.30 -6.67
CA ASN A 160 -8.93 6.35 -6.47
C ASN A 160 -10.31 5.79 -6.88
N ARG A 161 -11.28 6.65 -7.17
CA ARG A 161 -12.63 6.30 -7.65
C ARG A 161 -12.95 7.01 -8.96
N PHE A 162 -11.94 7.20 -9.81
CA PHE A 162 -12.16 7.79 -11.13
C PHE A 162 -13.03 6.84 -11.96
N SER A 163 -14.00 7.38 -12.69
CA SER A 163 -14.97 6.58 -13.46
C SER A 163 -15.19 7.11 -14.87
N GLY A 164 -15.80 6.29 -15.72
CA GLY A 164 -16.00 6.59 -17.13
C GLY A 164 -14.74 6.33 -17.98
N PRO A 165 -14.75 6.74 -19.27
CA PRO A 165 -13.68 6.40 -20.20
C PRO A 165 -12.46 7.33 -20.08
N ILE A 166 -11.31 6.83 -20.53
CA ILE A 166 -10.11 7.67 -20.74
C ILE A 166 -10.43 8.76 -21.78
N PRO A 167 -10.17 10.05 -21.49
CA PRO A 167 -10.47 11.13 -22.43
C PRO A 167 -9.67 11.00 -23.73
N THR A 168 -10.36 11.10 -24.87
CA THR A 168 -9.79 10.82 -26.20
C THR A 168 -8.64 11.71 -26.64
N ASN A 169 -8.40 12.82 -25.94
CA ASN A 169 -7.32 13.75 -26.22
C ASN A 169 -6.09 13.56 -25.32
N TRP A 170 -6.04 12.51 -24.50
CA TRP A 170 -4.86 12.21 -23.67
C TRP A 170 -3.62 11.83 -24.48
N SER A 171 -3.77 11.44 -25.74
CA SER A 171 -2.67 11.17 -26.66
C SER A 171 -1.78 12.39 -26.90
N GLU A 172 -2.29 13.60 -26.63
CA GLU A 172 -1.53 14.86 -26.69
C GLU A 172 -0.64 15.09 -25.45
N LEU A 173 -0.89 14.43 -24.31
CA LEU A 173 -0.11 14.59 -23.07
C LEU A 173 1.29 13.96 -23.13
N ARG A 174 1.60 13.15 -24.16
CA ARG A 174 2.89 12.44 -24.30
C ARG A 174 3.32 11.73 -23.01
N LEU A 175 2.44 10.87 -22.50
CA LEU A 175 2.65 10.16 -21.24
C LEU A 175 3.78 9.14 -21.37
N ARG A 176 4.82 9.29 -20.53
CA ARG A 176 5.87 8.27 -20.36
C ARG A 176 5.51 7.24 -19.31
N ASN A 177 4.79 7.58 -18.25
CA ASN A 177 4.35 6.59 -17.27
C ASN A 177 2.93 6.93 -16.86
N LEU A 178 2.04 5.97 -16.98
CA LEU A 178 0.64 6.13 -16.63
C LEU A 178 0.23 5.00 -15.70
N ASP A 179 -0.19 5.33 -14.49
CA ASP A 179 -0.79 4.37 -13.57
C ASP A 179 -2.21 4.82 -13.21
N LEU A 180 -3.20 4.11 -13.75
CA LEU A 180 -4.63 4.24 -13.48
C LEU A 180 -5.16 3.04 -12.68
N THR A 181 -4.28 2.19 -12.15
CA THR A 181 -4.65 0.94 -11.50
C THR A 181 -5.64 1.17 -10.36
N GLY A 182 -6.68 0.35 -10.21
CA GLY A 182 -7.57 0.44 -9.06
C GLY A 182 -8.47 1.68 -9.08
N ASN A 183 -9.19 1.86 -10.18
CA ASN A 183 -10.23 2.87 -10.32
C ASN A 183 -11.53 2.19 -10.83
N GLU A 184 -12.54 2.98 -11.15
CA GLU A 184 -13.83 2.56 -11.70
C GLU A 184 -13.93 2.96 -13.19
N LEU A 185 -12.80 3.01 -13.89
CA LEU A 185 -12.74 3.46 -15.28
C LEU A 185 -13.32 2.41 -16.20
N ASP A 186 -14.10 2.85 -17.18
CA ASP A 186 -14.80 1.96 -18.09
C ASP A 186 -14.47 2.26 -19.56
N GLY A 187 -15.15 1.55 -20.45
CA GLY A 187 -15.11 1.80 -21.87
C GLY A 187 -14.42 0.70 -22.65
N ASN A 188 -14.44 0.86 -23.97
CA ASN A 188 -13.89 -0.14 -24.87
C ASN A 188 -12.36 -0.07 -24.91
N ALA A 189 -11.71 -1.22 -24.88
CA ALA A 189 -10.26 -1.32 -24.93
C ALA A 189 -9.64 -0.54 -26.11
N ALA A 190 -10.17 -0.69 -27.33
CA ALA A 190 -9.64 0.01 -28.50
C ALA A 190 -9.66 1.54 -28.32
N THR A 191 -10.75 2.07 -27.79
CA THR A 191 -10.87 3.51 -27.51
C THR A 191 -9.96 3.97 -26.38
N ALA A 192 -9.76 3.15 -25.35
CA ALA A 192 -8.88 3.48 -24.23
C ALA A 192 -7.41 3.54 -24.68
N PHE A 193 -6.94 2.56 -25.43
CA PHE A 193 -5.57 2.55 -25.97
C PHE A 193 -5.33 3.63 -27.02
N GLU A 194 -6.33 3.93 -27.86
CA GLU A 194 -6.26 5.07 -28.79
C GLU A 194 -6.15 6.40 -28.02
N ALA A 195 -6.92 6.56 -26.95
CA ALA A 195 -6.91 7.75 -26.09
C ALA A 195 -5.58 7.95 -25.37
N ILE A 196 -4.93 6.88 -24.90
CA ILE A 196 -3.60 6.93 -24.27
C ILE A 196 -2.51 7.33 -25.29
N GLY A 197 -2.67 6.88 -26.54
CA GLY A 197 -1.75 7.21 -27.64
C GLY A 197 -0.60 6.22 -27.83
N ARG A 198 0.10 6.35 -28.97
CA ARG A 198 1.10 5.38 -29.46
C ARG A 198 2.56 5.73 -29.18
N GLU A 199 2.88 6.99 -28.86
CA GLU A 199 4.21 7.39 -28.32
C GLU A 199 4.39 6.90 -26.87
N GLY A 200 3.91 5.68 -26.62
CA GLY A 200 3.29 5.26 -25.39
C GLY A 200 4.19 5.20 -24.17
N PRO A 201 3.58 4.93 -23.02
CA PRO A 201 4.28 5.00 -21.76
C PRO A 201 5.28 3.83 -21.63
N GLY A 202 6.45 4.12 -21.05
CA GLY A 202 7.35 3.11 -20.50
C GLY A 202 6.59 2.13 -19.59
N PHE A 203 5.74 2.63 -18.68
CA PHE A 203 4.84 1.83 -17.84
C PHE A 203 3.36 2.21 -18.01
N LEU A 204 2.51 1.22 -18.30
CA LEU A 204 1.05 1.35 -18.32
C LEU A 204 0.40 0.42 -17.29
N GLY A 205 -0.05 0.99 -16.19
CA GLY A 205 -0.93 0.35 -15.23
C GLY A 205 -2.38 0.73 -15.49
N ILE A 206 -3.22 -0.20 -15.94
CA ILE A 206 -4.68 -0.01 -16.06
C ILE A 206 -5.46 -1.13 -15.39
N ALA A 207 -4.76 -1.95 -14.59
CA ALA A 207 -5.35 -3.07 -13.92
C ALA A 207 -6.43 -2.62 -12.93
N ASP A 208 -7.35 -3.51 -12.60
CA ASP A 208 -8.42 -3.24 -11.64
C ASP A 208 -9.25 -2.02 -12.01
N ASN A 209 -9.95 -2.14 -13.14
CA ASN A 209 -10.90 -1.19 -13.67
C ASN A 209 -12.05 -1.99 -14.35
N ASP A 210 -13.00 -1.29 -14.96
CA ASP A 210 -14.16 -1.85 -15.66
C ASP A 210 -14.01 -1.80 -17.19
N PHE A 211 -12.77 -1.79 -17.71
CA PHE A 211 -12.57 -1.80 -19.15
C PHE A 211 -12.96 -3.15 -19.77
N ALA A 212 -13.49 -3.09 -20.99
CA ALA A 212 -13.98 -4.28 -21.66
C ALA A 212 -13.78 -4.29 -23.18
N GLY A 213 -13.94 -5.47 -23.78
CA GLY A 213 -13.96 -5.67 -25.22
C GLY A 213 -12.59 -5.93 -25.84
N PRO A 214 -12.51 -5.97 -27.19
CA PRO A 214 -11.33 -6.46 -27.89
C PRO A 214 -10.12 -5.54 -27.76
N LEU A 215 -8.99 -6.07 -27.30
CA LEU A 215 -7.71 -5.38 -27.40
C LEU A 215 -7.40 -5.15 -28.88
N PRO A 216 -7.05 -3.91 -29.28
CA PRO A 216 -6.85 -3.62 -30.68
C PRO A 216 -5.46 -4.18 -31.12
N PRO A 217 -5.31 -4.80 -32.29
CA PRO A 217 -4.04 -5.42 -32.71
C PRO A 217 -2.86 -4.44 -32.80
N ASP A 218 -3.16 -3.16 -33.05
CA ASP A 218 -2.20 -2.06 -33.11
C ASP A 218 -1.73 -1.60 -31.72
N ILE A 219 -2.20 -2.20 -30.62
CA ILE A 219 -1.58 -2.03 -29.29
C ILE A 219 -0.09 -2.34 -29.34
N THR A 220 0.33 -3.24 -30.24
CA THR A 220 1.73 -3.61 -30.49
C THR A 220 2.59 -2.46 -30.99
N ASP A 221 1.98 -1.39 -31.54
CA ASP A 221 2.66 -0.16 -31.96
C ASP A 221 2.96 0.78 -30.77
N THR A 222 2.40 0.50 -29.58
CA THR A 222 2.61 1.32 -28.38
C THR A 222 4.04 1.13 -27.86
N TRP A 223 4.74 2.23 -27.53
CA TRP A 223 6.09 2.18 -26.94
C TRP A 223 6.04 1.75 -25.47
N LEU A 224 5.74 0.47 -25.22
CA LEU A 224 5.86 -0.17 -23.92
C LEU A 224 7.20 -0.89 -23.82
N GLN A 225 7.96 -0.57 -22.77
CA GLN A 225 9.21 -1.25 -22.48
C GLN A 225 8.93 -2.72 -22.10
N LEU A 226 9.88 -3.60 -22.42
CA LEU A 226 9.83 -4.98 -21.94
C LEU A 226 9.85 -4.98 -20.41
N HIS A 227 9.25 -6.01 -19.80
CA HIS A 227 9.42 -6.23 -18.39
C HIS A 227 10.86 -6.75 -18.16
N ASP A 228 11.75 -5.87 -17.69
CA ASP A 228 13.09 -6.21 -17.24
C ASP A 228 13.36 -5.52 -15.89
N VAL A 229 14.13 -6.19 -15.03
CA VAL A 229 14.44 -5.79 -13.64
C VAL A 229 15.09 -4.41 -13.53
N ASP A 230 15.66 -3.91 -14.64
CA ASP A 230 16.36 -2.63 -14.72
C ASP A 230 15.47 -1.45 -15.21
N THR A 231 14.24 -1.72 -15.65
CA THR A 231 13.35 -0.69 -16.20
C THR A 231 12.02 -0.67 -15.44
N PHE A 232 11.63 0.50 -14.92
CA PHE A 232 10.27 0.80 -14.44
C PHE A 232 9.24 0.81 -15.58
N GLY A 233 9.28 -0.19 -16.45
CA GLY A 233 8.44 -0.33 -17.63
C GLY A 233 7.63 -1.61 -17.58
N GLY A 234 6.55 -1.63 -18.36
CA GLY A 234 5.68 -2.80 -18.48
C GLY A 234 4.21 -2.46 -18.59
N LEU A 235 3.40 -3.50 -18.63
CA LEU A 235 1.97 -3.46 -18.89
C LEU A 235 1.24 -4.24 -17.78
N ASN A 236 0.19 -3.68 -17.19
CA ASN A 236 -0.65 -4.41 -16.25
C ASN A 236 -2.10 -4.37 -16.70
N LEU A 237 -2.59 -5.50 -17.23
CA LEU A 237 -3.94 -5.66 -17.77
C LEU A 237 -4.90 -6.37 -16.80
N CYS A 238 -4.41 -6.84 -15.65
CA CYS A 238 -5.20 -7.66 -14.74
C CYS A 238 -6.54 -7.03 -14.34
N TRP A 239 -7.52 -7.86 -13.96
CA TRP A 239 -8.78 -7.40 -13.34
C TRP A 239 -9.58 -6.41 -14.20
N ASN A 240 -9.74 -6.76 -15.48
CA ASN A 240 -10.61 -6.10 -16.45
C ASN A 240 -11.22 -7.20 -17.35
N ASP A 241 -12.23 -6.87 -18.16
CA ASP A 241 -12.95 -7.80 -19.05
C ASP A 241 -12.45 -7.73 -20.52
N TRP A 242 -11.15 -7.94 -20.72
CA TRP A 242 -10.51 -7.89 -22.03
C TRP A 242 -10.87 -9.09 -22.92
N GLN A 243 -11.14 -8.83 -24.19
CA GLN A 243 -11.21 -9.87 -25.22
C GLN A 243 -9.89 -9.89 -26.00
N ILE A 244 -9.15 -10.98 -25.90
CA ILE A 244 -7.84 -11.17 -26.56
C ILE A 244 -8.05 -12.22 -27.65
N ASP A 245 -8.55 -11.76 -28.81
CA ASP A 245 -8.93 -12.64 -29.91
C ASP A 245 -7.77 -12.93 -30.88
N ASP A 246 -6.69 -12.14 -30.83
CA ASP A 246 -5.52 -12.27 -31.69
C ASP A 246 -4.38 -12.98 -30.92
N PRO A 247 -4.06 -14.24 -31.25
CA PRO A 247 -2.96 -14.98 -30.62
C PRO A 247 -1.59 -14.31 -30.83
N GLY A 248 -1.45 -13.43 -31.82
CA GLY A 248 -0.23 -12.64 -32.03
C GLY A 248 0.01 -11.61 -30.92
N LEU A 249 -1.00 -11.29 -30.12
CA LEU A 249 -0.86 -10.43 -28.94
C LEU A 249 -0.32 -11.17 -27.73
N ASP A 250 -0.52 -12.49 -27.62
CA ASP A 250 -0.16 -13.28 -26.43
C ASP A 250 1.32 -13.11 -26.07
N ASP A 251 2.22 -13.35 -27.04
CA ASP A 251 3.67 -13.22 -26.85
C ASP A 251 4.07 -11.77 -26.53
N TRP A 252 3.39 -10.80 -27.16
CA TRP A 252 3.70 -9.38 -26.97
C TRP A 252 3.29 -8.89 -25.58
N ILE A 253 2.11 -9.32 -25.11
CA ILE A 253 1.58 -9.05 -23.76
C ILE A 253 2.46 -9.76 -22.74
N ALA A 254 2.70 -11.06 -22.89
CA ALA A 254 3.52 -11.84 -21.95
C ALA A 254 4.91 -11.25 -21.74
N ALA A 255 5.55 -10.73 -22.81
CA ALA A 255 6.87 -10.11 -22.72
C ALA A 255 6.89 -8.74 -22.00
N ARG A 256 5.73 -8.14 -21.75
CA ARG A 256 5.58 -6.81 -21.12
C ARG A 256 4.78 -6.84 -19.84
N HIS A 257 4.02 -7.91 -19.61
CA HIS A 257 3.11 -7.99 -18.50
C HIS A 257 3.88 -8.05 -17.17
N VAL A 258 3.51 -7.21 -16.22
CA VAL A 258 4.13 -7.19 -14.89
C VAL A 258 3.33 -8.02 -13.90
N GLY A 259 4.01 -8.67 -12.94
CA GLY A 259 3.36 -9.41 -11.85
C GLY A 259 2.85 -10.80 -12.22
N GLY A 260 3.59 -11.53 -13.06
CA GLY A 260 3.28 -12.92 -13.43
C GLY A 260 2.48 -13.08 -14.73
N GLU A 261 1.99 -14.29 -14.97
CA GLU A 261 1.23 -14.67 -16.16
C GLU A 261 -0.10 -13.91 -16.24
N TYR A 262 -0.30 -13.14 -17.32
CA TYR A 262 -1.46 -12.27 -17.46
C TYR A 262 -2.79 -13.06 -17.50
N LEU A 263 -2.76 -14.29 -18.03
CA LEU A 263 -3.94 -15.17 -18.10
C LEU A 263 -4.46 -15.58 -16.71
N ASP A 264 -3.65 -15.46 -15.66
CA ASP A 264 -4.05 -15.81 -14.29
C ASP A 264 -4.90 -14.72 -13.62
N CYS A 265 -4.98 -13.53 -14.23
CA CYS A 265 -5.60 -12.35 -13.62
C CYS A 265 -6.59 -11.60 -14.50
N ILE A 266 -6.53 -11.73 -15.84
CA ILE A 266 -7.55 -11.11 -16.71
C ILE A 266 -8.89 -11.83 -16.58
N ASN A 267 -9.99 -11.09 -16.77
CA ASN A 267 -11.37 -11.62 -16.80
C ASN A 267 -11.75 -12.45 -15.57
N ARG A 268 -11.06 -12.23 -14.44
CA ARG A 268 -11.21 -13.03 -13.24
C ARG A 268 -12.24 -12.37 -12.33
N ALA A 269 -13.30 -13.10 -12.02
CA ALA A 269 -14.33 -12.62 -11.11
C ALA A 269 -13.81 -12.53 -9.66
N ARG A 270 -14.22 -11.46 -8.97
CA ARG A 270 -14.03 -11.27 -7.54
C ARG A 270 -15.36 -11.35 -6.81
N THR A 271 -15.27 -11.29 -5.49
CA THR A 271 -16.41 -11.33 -4.59
C THR A 271 -16.24 -10.28 -3.51
N THR A 272 -17.34 -9.70 -3.07
CA THR A 272 -17.36 -8.69 -2.00
C THR A 272 -16.64 -9.17 -0.74
N VAL A 273 -15.84 -8.31 -0.13
CA VAL A 273 -15.23 -8.54 1.18
C VAL A 273 -16.32 -8.57 2.26
N THR A 274 -16.31 -9.60 3.10
CA THR A 274 -17.23 -9.71 4.25
C THR A 274 -16.45 -10.07 5.51
N PRO A 275 -16.97 -9.87 6.74
CA PRO A 275 -16.27 -10.22 7.98
C PRO A 275 -15.74 -11.65 8.01
N GLY A 276 -16.45 -12.58 7.36
CA GLY A 276 -16.06 -13.98 7.18
C GLY A 276 -14.77 -14.22 6.40
N ILE A 277 -14.13 -13.18 5.85
CA ILE A 277 -12.78 -13.29 5.31
C ILE A 277 -11.76 -13.56 6.43
N SER A 278 -12.01 -13.08 7.64
CA SER A 278 -11.04 -13.12 8.75
C SER A 278 -10.56 -14.54 9.04
N GLY A 279 -9.24 -14.71 9.07
CA GLY A 279 -8.56 -16.00 9.20
C GLY A 279 -7.20 -15.99 8.50
N SER A 280 -6.55 -17.14 8.57
CA SER A 280 -5.23 -17.40 8.01
C SER A 280 -5.32 -18.09 6.67
N PHE A 281 -4.37 -17.77 5.81
CA PHE A 281 -4.31 -18.21 4.43
C PHE A 281 -2.86 -18.56 4.06
N TYR A 282 -2.70 -19.55 3.19
CA TYR A 282 -1.39 -20.03 2.77
C TYR A 282 -1.35 -20.35 1.27
N ASN A 283 -0.14 -20.40 0.73
CA ASN A 283 0.12 -20.92 -0.61
C ASN A 283 0.92 -22.23 -0.46
N SER A 284 0.46 -23.33 -1.05
CA SER A 284 1.11 -24.63 -0.91
C SER A 284 2.49 -24.73 -1.56
N ALA A 285 2.78 -23.88 -2.55
CA ALA A 285 4.11 -23.77 -3.15
C ALA A 285 5.07 -22.94 -2.28
N ARG A 286 4.56 -22.26 -1.24
CA ARG A 286 5.33 -21.44 -0.30
C ARG A 286 5.07 -21.85 1.16
N SER A 287 5.15 -23.15 1.44
CA SER A 287 4.90 -23.71 2.77
C SER A 287 5.81 -23.09 3.82
N GLY A 288 5.27 -22.63 4.95
CA GLY A 288 6.04 -21.91 5.99
C GLY A 288 5.93 -20.38 5.90
N GLU A 289 5.45 -19.86 4.77
CA GLU A 289 5.00 -18.48 4.62
C GLU A 289 3.47 -18.41 4.72
N GLY A 290 2.95 -17.22 5.04
CA GLY A 290 1.51 -17.06 5.15
C GLY A 290 1.07 -15.66 5.51
N LEU A 291 -0.24 -15.50 5.59
CA LEU A 291 -0.83 -14.29 6.12
C LEU A 291 -2.11 -14.60 6.90
N THR A 292 -2.38 -13.77 7.89
CA THR A 292 -3.66 -13.69 8.60
C THR A 292 -4.29 -12.35 8.28
N VAL A 293 -5.57 -12.37 7.88
CA VAL A 293 -6.39 -11.17 7.74
C VAL A 293 -7.40 -11.12 8.87
N MET A 294 -7.58 -9.94 9.44
CA MET A 294 -8.63 -9.68 10.43
C MET A 294 -9.39 -8.42 10.03
N MET A 295 -10.69 -8.56 9.75
CA MET A 295 -11.57 -7.39 9.64
C MET A 295 -11.90 -6.93 11.06
N LEU A 296 -11.54 -5.71 11.42
CA LEU A 296 -11.90 -5.13 12.71
C LEU A 296 -13.36 -4.68 12.74
N ASP A 297 -13.89 -4.47 13.95
CA ASP A 297 -15.23 -3.89 14.18
C ASP A 297 -15.41 -2.49 13.58
N SER A 298 -14.32 -1.74 13.43
CA SER A 298 -14.27 -0.48 12.68
C SER A 298 -14.46 -0.63 11.16
N GLY A 299 -14.44 -1.86 10.64
CA GLY A 299 -14.40 -2.17 9.21
C GLY A 299 -12.98 -2.09 8.63
N GLN A 300 -11.98 -1.68 9.40
CA GLN A 300 -10.59 -1.63 8.93
C GLN A 300 -10.00 -3.05 8.87
N PRO A 301 -9.38 -3.46 7.76
CA PRO A 301 -8.64 -4.72 7.73
C PRO A 301 -7.29 -4.55 8.42
N VAL A 302 -6.82 -5.60 9.06
CA VAL A 302 -5.47 -5.73 9.57
C VAL A 302 -4.87 -7.01 9.02
N MET A 303 -3.59 -6.95 8.64
CA MET A 303 -2.85 -8.11 8.17
C MET A 303 -1.65 -8.39 9.05
N TYR A 304 -1.47 -9.66 9.34
CA TYR A 304 -0.20 -10.24 9.74
C TYR A 304 0.34 -11.00 8.55
N TRP A 305 1.46 -10.56 8.02
CA TRP A 305 2.17 -11.28 6.97
C TRP A 305 3.47 -11.81 7.54
N PHE A 306 3.84 -13.04 7.19
CA PHE A 306 5.08 -13.64 7.64
C PHE A 306 5.70 -14.51 6.55
N SER A 307 7.01 -14.42 6.44
CA SER A 307 7.81 -15.03 5.39
C SER A 307 9.28 -15.05 5.79
N PHE A 308 10.16 -15.41 4.88
CA PHE A 308 11.60 -15.36 5.09
C PHE A 308 12.20 -14.17 4.33
N ASP A 309 13.43 -13.80 4.65
CA ASP A 309 14.25 -12.96 3.77
C ASP A 309 15.13 -13.81 2.83
N THR A 310 15.94 -13.15 2.02
CA THR A 310 16.87 -13.79 1.07
C THR A 310 18.05 -14.50 1.75
N GLU A 311 18.27 -14.26 3.05
CA GLU A 311 19.25 -14.96 3.88
C GLU A 311 18.61 -16.12 4.66
N GLY A 312 17.29 -16.29 4.52
CA GLY A 312 16.47 -17.29 5.20
C GLY A 312 16.15 -16.98 6.66
N ARG A 313 16.33 -15.73 7.09
CA ARG A 313 15.86 -15.26 8.39
C ARG A 313 14.35 -15.06 8.35
N GLN A 314 13.74 -15.26 9.51
CA GLN A 314 12.32 -14.99 9.71
C GLN A 314 12.03 -13.48 9.59
N GLN A 315 11.02 -13.11 8.79
CA GLN A 315 10.42 -11.78 8.73
C GLN A 315 8.90 -11.81 8.93
N TRP A 316 8.37 -10.79 9.58
CA TRP A 316 6.94 -10.55 9.71
C TRP A 316 6.61 -9.06 9.65
N ALA A 317 5.38 -8.76 9.24
CA ALA A 317 4.83 -7.42 9.26
C ALA A 317 3.40 -7.45 9.80
N PHE A 318 3.05 -6.41 10.55
CA PHE A 318 1.71 -6.17 11.07
C PHE A 318 1.29 -4.78 10.67
N GLU A 319 0.19 -4.67 9.93
CA GLU A 319 -0.29 -3.35 9.51
C GLU A 319 -1.79 -3.30 9.29
N ALA A 320 -2.36 -2.13 9.58
CA ALA A 320 -3.73 -1.81 9.24
C ALA A 320 -3.82 -1.33 7.78
N GLY A 321 -4.77 -1.90 7.06
CA GLY A 321 -5.03 -1.55 5.66
C GLY A 321 -6.30 -0.74 5.52
N PHE A 322 -6.80 -0.71 4.29
CA PHE A 322 -8.13 -0.23 3.92
C PHE A 322 -8.79 -1.28 3.02
N HIS A 323 -10.11 -1.23 2.93
CA HIS A 323 -10.87 -2.12 2.08
C HIS A 323 -11.67 -1.32 1.05
N HIS A 324 -11.77 -1.90 -0.14
CA HIS A 324 -12.78 -1.56 -1.14
C HIS A 324 -13.87 -2.65 -1.11
N GLU A 325 -14.85 -2.58 -2.01
CA GLU A 325 -15.94 -3.55 -2.05
C GLU A 325 -15.42 -4.99 -2.20
N GLU A 326 -14.41 -5.23 -3.04
CA GLU A 326 -13.94 -6.58 -3.39
C GLU A 326 -12.45 -6.86 -3.08
N SER A 327 -11.74 -5.88 -2.53
CA SER A 327 -10.30 -5.98 -2.25
C SER A 327 -9.90 -5.34 -0.93
N LEU A 328 -8.78 -5.81 -0.38
CA LEU A 328 -8.09 -5.24 0.76
C LEU A 328 -6.72 -4.74 0.32
N GLN A 329 -6.26 -3.63 0.87
CA GLN A 329 -5.01 -3.01 0.47
C GLN A 329 -4.19 -2.51 1.65
N TRP A 330 -2.88 -2.62 1.51
CA TRP A 330 -1.86 -2.12 2.43
C TRP A 330 -0.81 -1.37 1.60
N ARG A 331 -0.71 -0.06 1.81
CA ARG A 331 0.24 0.80 1.07
C ARG A 331 1.68 0.45 1.38
N THR A 332 1.96 0.21 2.65
CA THR A 332 3.29 -0.15 3.13
C THR A 332 3.12 -1.05 4.34
N LEU A 333 3.71 -2.23 4.29
CA LEU A 333 3.97 -3.09 5.42
C LEU A 333 5.35 -2.73 5.94
N LEU A 334 5.44 -2.49 7.23
CA LEU A 334 6.69 -2.11 7.87
C LEU A 334 7.35 -3.34 8.48
N GLU A 335 8.61 -3.58 8.11
CA GLU A 335 9.49 -4.50 8.84
C GLU A 335 9.99 -3.77 10.09
N THR A 336 9.86 -4.40 11.26
CA THR A 336 10.35 -3.85 12.53
C THR A 336 11.47 -4.72 13.09
N ARG A 337 12.53 -4.10 13.61
CA ARG A 337 13.56 -4.78 14.41
C ARG A 337 13.51 -4.35 15.86
N GLY A 338 13.68 -5.30 16.78
CA GLY A 338 13.60 -5.07 18.22
C GLY A 338 14.46 -6.06 19.00
N ASP A 339 15.08 -5.61 20.08
CA ASP A 339 15.93 -6.47 20.91
C ASP A 339 15.05 -7.31 21.84
N PHE A 340 15.42 -8.57 22.04
CA PHE A 340 14.75 -9.42 23.01
C PHE A 340 14.76 -8.74 24.39
N ALA A 341 13.59 -8.70 25.02
CA ALA A 341 13.32 -8.02 26.28
C ALA A 341 13.29 -6.48 26.28
N GLU A 342 13.62 -5.82 25.17
CA GLU A 342 13.57 -4.35 25.06
C GLU A 342 12.58 -3.85 23.99
N GLY A 343 12.09 -4.73 23.13
CA GLY A 343 11.12 -4.39 22.09
C GLY A 343 11.72 -3.54 20.97
N ILE A 344 10.86 -2.87 20.19
CA ILE A 344 11.28 -1.96 19.11
C ILE A 344 12.01 -0.76 19.72
N ARG A 345 13.27 -0.56 19.34
CA ARG A 345 14.04 0.64 19.70
C ARG A 345 13.86 1.72 18.63
N PHE A 346 13.30 2.86 18.98
CA PHE A 346 13.42 4.07 18.16
C PHE A 346 14.71 4.80 18.57
N VAL A 347 15.78 4.63 17.80
CA VAL A 347 17.02 5.39 18.01
C VAL A 347 17.07 6.51 16.98
N GLU A 348 17.19 7.75 17.45
CA GLU A 348 17.31 8.94 16.61
C GLU A 348 18.48 8.74 15.62
N GLY A 349 18.16 8.59 14.33
CA GLY A 349 19.14 8.34 13.27
C GLY A 349 19.41 6.88 12.88
N GLN A 350 18.73 5.88 13.48
CA GLN A 350 18.75 4.49 13.00
C GLN A 350 17.37 4.09 12.45
N ARG A 351 17.34 3.42 11.30
CA ARG A 351 16.10 2.90 10.69
C ARG A 351 15.79 1.51 11.27
N THR A 352 15.25 1.41 12.49
CA THR A 352 14.76 0.11 13.01
C THR A 352 13.43 -0.30 12.40
N VAL A 353 12.85 0.57 11.58
CA VAL A 353 11.67 0.33 10.77
C VAL A 353 12.00 0.69 9.32
N ARG A 354 11.64 -0.17 8.37
CA ARG A 354 11.70 0.15 6.95
C ARG A 354 10.44 -0.34 6.24
N PRO A 355 9.99 0.35 5.16
CA PRO A 355 8.97 -0.19 4.28
C PRO A 355 9.47 -1.51 3.71
N LEU A 356 8.69 -2.58 3.83
CA LEU A 356 9.03 -3.90 3.29
C LEU A 356 8.38 -4.09 1.92
N MET A 357 7.08 -3.82 1.85
CA MET A 357 6.27 -4.03 0.64
C MET A 357 4.92 -3.30 0.73
N GLY A 358 4.29 -3.02 -0.39
CA GLY A 358 2.84 -2.84 -0.48
C GLY A 358 2.14 -4.17 -0.77
N ALA A 359 0.86 -4.28 -0.45
CA ALA A 359 0.09 -5.50 -0.61
C ALA A 359 -1.36 -5.22 -1.02
N ARG A 360 -1.92 -6.12 -1.81
CA ARG A 360 -3.34 -6.15 -2.16
C ARG A 360 -3.85 -7.59 -2.09
N LEU A 361 -5.01 -7.79 -1.48
CA LEU A 361 -5.72 -9.05 -1.44
C LEU A 361 -7.07 -8.91 -2.15
N ASP A 362 -7.26 -9.65 -3.23
CA ASP A 362 -8.54 -9.78 -3.91
C ASP A 362 -9.24 -11.07 -3.48
N ARG A 363 -10.51 -10.96 -3.07
CA ARG A 363 -11.28 -12.12 -2.65
C ARG A 363 -11.92 -12.81 -3.85
N LEU A 364 -11.50 -14.04 -4.13
CA LEU A 364 -11.98 -14.82 -5.27
C LEU A 364 -13.17 -15.70 -4.93
N SER A 365 -13.17 -16.24 -3.71
CA SER A 365 -14.24 -17.06 -3.15
C SER A 365 -14.14 -17.04 -1.62
N PRO A 366 -15.04 -17.70 -0.86
CA PRO A 366 -14.88 -17.82 0.57
C PRO A 366 -13.57 -18.46 1.03
N ASN A 367 -12.95 -19.33 0.22
CA ASN A 367 -11.75 -20.10 0.61
C ASN A 367 -10.51 -19.79 -0.24
N ARG A 368 -10.59 -18.79 -1.12
CA ARG A 368 -9.50 -18.43 -2.04
C ARG A 368 -9.35 -16.93 -2.10
N MET A 369 -8.11 -16.49 -1.99
CA MET A 369 -7.70 -15.11 -2.22
C MET A 369 -6.60 -15.07 -3.26
N HIS A 370 -6.47 -13.93 -3.91
CA HIS A 370 -5.32 -13.59 -4.72
C HIS A 370 -4.54 -12.51 -4.00
N PHE A 371 -3.24 -12.74 -3.81
CA PHE A 371 -2.35 -11.81 -3.12
C PHE A 371 -1.37 -11.22 -4.12
N GLU A 372 -1.49 -9.92 -4.37
CA GLU A 372 -0.50 -9.13 -5.09
C GLU A 372 0.40 -8.44 -4.06
N ARG A 373 1.70 -8.63 -4.19
CA ARG A 373 2.70 -7.90 -3.40
C ARG A 373 3.48 -6.99 -4.32
N ARG A 374 3.96 -5.88 -3.76
CA ARG A 374 4.90 -4.95 -4.37
C ARG A 374 6.03 -4.74 -3.39
N TYR A 375 7.08 -5.53 -3.49
CA TYR A 375 8.13 -5.54 -2.47
C TYR A 375 9.39 -4.83 -2.91
N TRP A 376 10.13 -4.39 -1.89
CA TRP A 376 11.41 -3.73 -2.04
C TRP A 376 12.50 -4.75 -1.74
N ASP A 377 13.34 -5.07 -2.74
CA ASP A 377 14.52 -5.89 -2.50
C ASP A 377 15.61 -5.08 -1.77
N TYR A 378 15.84 -5.41 -0.51
CA TYR A 378 16.89 -4.81 0.32
C TYR A 378 18.18 -5.62 0.40
N THR A 379 18.30 -6.72 -0.34
CA THR A 379 19.46 -7.64 -0.25
C THR A 379 20.77 -6.95 -0.64
N LEU A 380 20.69 -5.90 -1.46
CA LEU A 380 21.82 -5.07 -1.87
C LEU A 380 22.03 -3.84 -0.97
N CYS A 381 21.28 -3.71 0.12
CA CYS A 381 21.28 -2.53 0.97
C CYS A 381 22.05 -2.80 2.27
N PRO A 382 22.75 -1.79 2.82
CA PRO A 382 23.52 -1.97 4.05
C PRO A 382 22.63 -2.44 5.21
N PRO A 383 23.17 -3.24 6.15
CA PRO A 383 22.44 -3.62 7.37
C PRO A 383 21.97 -2.38 8.14
N LEU A 384 20.84 -2.49 8.86
CA LEU A 384 20.23 -1.39 9.64
C LEU A 384 21.13 -0.82 10.76
N LEU A 385 22.30 -1.43 10.98
CA LEU A 385 23.29 -1.05 11.99
C LEU A 385 24.28 0.01 11.52
N ASP A 386 24.32 0.36 10.23
CA ASP A 386 25.30 1.34 9.73
C ASP A 386 24.93 2.79 10.14
N PRO A 387 25.91 3.57 10.63
CA PRO A 387 25.67 4.94 11.10
C PRO A 387 25.27 5.89 9.96
N PRO A 388 24.56 6.99 10.26
CA PRO A 388 24.11 7.94 9.26
C PRO A 388 25.32 8.58 8.53
N GLY A 389 25.37 8.40 7.19
CA GLY A 389 26.30 9.12 6.32
C GLY A 389 27.09 8.30 5.29
N THR A 390 26.97 6.97 5.25
CA THR A 390 27.69 6.12 4.28
C THR A 390 26.81 5.47 3.21
N SER A 391 25.53 5.84 3.11
CA SER A 391 24.59 5.19 2.18
C SER A 391 24.97 5.43 0.72
N GLN A 392 25.56 4.40 0.10
CA GLN A 392 25.33 4.15 -1.33
C GLN A 392 23.80 4.13 -1.55
N PRO A 393 23.26 4.73 -2.62
CA PRO A 393 21.84 4.63 -2.91
C PRO A 393 21.46 3.16 -3.01
N CYS A 394 20.59 2.71 -2.10
CA CYS A 394 20.02 1.36 -2.06
C CYS A 394 19.30 1.14 -3.40
N PRO A 395 19.76 0.21 -4.26
CA PRO A 395 19.07 -0.08 -5.51
C PRO A 395 17.79 -0.84 -5.16
N LEU A 396 16.69 -0.11 -5.09
CA LEU A 396 15.37 -0.66 -4.87
C LEU A 396 14.85 -1.23 -6.19
N ILE A 397 14.78 -2.55 -6.29
CA ILE A 397 14.07 -3.22 -7.40
C ILE A 397 12.64 -3.48 -6.90
N PRO A 398 11.63 -2.76 -7.42
CA PRO A 398 10.25 -3.09 -7.13
C PRO A 398 9.89 -4.38 -7.87
N ILE A 399 9.62 -5.44 -7.13
CA ILE A 399 9.13 -6.68 -7.72
C ILE A 399 7.67 -6.81 -7.33
N SER A 400 6.83 -7.00 -8.34
CA SER A 400 5.45 -7.40 -8.11
C SER A 400 5.31 -8.88 -8.35
N ASP A 401 4.72 -9.59 -7.41
CA ASP A 401 4.37 -10.98 -7.56
C ASP A 401 2.93 -11.24 -7.12
N ARG A 402 2.34 -12.26 -7.74
CA ARG A 402 0.94 -12.60 -7.61
C ARG A 402 0.80 -14.05 -7.26
N LEU A 403 0.11 -14.32 -6.16
CA LEU A 403 0.03 -15.65 -5.58
C LEU A 403 -1.41 -15.94 -5.17
N ASP A 404 -1.90 -17.11 -5.55
CA ASP A 404 -3.17 -17.60 -5.06
C ASP A 404 -3.01 -18.25 -3.69
N TYR A 405 -3.81 -17.80 -2.74
CA TYR A 405 -3.82 -18.28 -1.37
C TYR A 405 -5.10 -19.10 -1.12
N SER A 406 -4.94 -20.19 -0.38
CA SER A 406 -6.03 -21.03 0.12
C SER A 406 -6.24 -20.78 1.59
N ARG A 407 -7.50 -20.79 2.01
CA ARG A 407 -7.87 -20.62 3.41
C ARG A 407 -7.34 -21.77 4.26
N LEU A 408 -6.65 -21.41 5.35
CA LEU A 408 -6.22 -22.32 6.41
C LEU A 408 -7.23 -22.33 7.56
N THR A 409 -7.69 -21.14 7.98
CA THR A 409 -8.62 -20.99 9.10
C THR A 409 -9.75 -20.00 8.79
N GLN A 410 -10.83 -20.10 9.55
CA GLN A 410 -11.91 -19.12 9.59
C GLN A 410 -12.23 -18.85 11.05
N LEU A 411 -12.10 -17.58 11.48
CA LEU A 411 -12.39 -17.21 12.86
C LEU A 411 -13.85 -17.50 13.19
N ALA A 412 -14.10 -18.11 14.34
CA ALA A 412 -15.44 -18.30 14.84
C ALA A 412 -16.18 -16.97 15.02
N GLY A 413 -17.49 -16.99 14.81
CA GLY A 413 -18.34 -15.83 14.99
C GLY A 413 -18.34 -14.82 13.85
N THR A 414 -17.48 -14.99 12.83
CA THR A 414 -17.39 -14.07 11.67
C THR A 414 -18.50 -14.28 10.63
N THR A 415 -19.27 -15.36 10.75
CA THR A 415 -20.53 -15.60 10.03
C THR A 415 -21.56 -16.21 10.98
N CYS A 416 -22.84 -16.09 10.68
CA CYS A 416 -23.90 -16.70 11.51
C CYS A 416 -23.91 -18.24 11.50
N THR A 417 -23.11 -18.86 10.64
CA THR A 417 -23.01 -20.32 10.52
C THR A 417 -21.79 -20.90 11.22
N ASN A 418 -20.89 -20.07 11.79
CA ASN A 418 -19.62 -20.53 12.37
C ASN A 418 -19.37 -20.00 13.80
N GLN A 419 -20.43 -19.86 14.60
CA GLN A 419 -20.36 -19.33 15.97
C GLN A 419 -19.62 -20.30 16.93
N SER A 420 -19.02 -19.76 17.99
CA SER A 420 -18.45 -20.51 19.13
C SER A 420 -18.55 -19.67 20.41
N ASP A 421 -18.67 -20.32 21.57
CA ASP A 421 -18.65 -19.67 22.89
C ASP A 421 -17.26 -19.08 23.24
N HIS A 422 -16.26 -19.32 22.40
CA HIS A 422 -14.89 -18.85 22.56
C HIS A 422 -14.49 -17.79 21.53
N GLN A 423 -15.40 -17.38 20.64
CA GLN A 423 -15.10 -16.43 19.56
C GLN A 423 -14.58 -15.07 20.05
N GLN A 424 -14.96 -14.66 21.27
CA GLN A 424 -14.44 -13.44 21.87
C GLN A 424 -12.93 -13.44 22.05
N TYR A 425 -12.25 -14.60 22.10
CA TYR A 425 -10.81 -14.67 22.33
C TYR A 425 -9.97 -14.47 21.07
N SER A 426 -10.57 -14.60 19.87
CA SER A 426 -9.91 -14.28 18.61
C SER A 426 -9.45 -12.84 18.59
N GLY A 427 -8.21 -12.56 18.20
CA GLY A 427 -7.69 -11.18 18.18
C GLY A 427 -6.18 -11.07 18.13
N ALA A 428 -5.74 -9.82 18.05
CA ALA A 428 -4.36 -9.39 18.22
C ALA A 428 -4.10 -9.09 19.70
N TRP A 429 -2.98 -9.57 20.24
CA TRP A 429 -2.58 -9.39 21.63
C TRP A 429 -1.10 -8.99 21.70
N TYR A 430 -0.71 -8.23 22.72
CA TYR A 430 0.66 -7.73 22.84
C TYR A 430 1.12 -7.69 24.30
N ASP A 431 2.44 -7.61 24.49
CA ASP A 431 3.05 -7.33 25.79
C ASP A 431 2.94 -5.81 26.10
N PRO A 432 2.21 -5.40 27.15
CA PRO A 432 2.08 -3.98 27.51
C PRO A 432 3.39 -3.34 28.01
N PHE A 433 4.42 -4.13 28.29
CA PHE A 433 5.73 -3.66 28.76
C PHE A 433 6.82 -3.72 27.69
N ARG A 434 6.55 -4.32 26.53
CA ARG A 434 7.52 -4.48 25.43
C ARG A 434 6.82 -4.27 24.09
N SER A 435 7.25 -3.25 23.36
CA SER A 435 6.65 -2.93 22.06
C SER A 435 7.18 -3.85 20.95
N GLY A 436 6.33 -4.22 20.00
CA GLY A 436 6.72 -4.97 18.80
C GLY A 436 6.71 -6.48 18.91
N GLU A 437 6.22 -7.04 20.02
CA GLU A 437 5.97 -8.48 20.13
C GLU A 437 4.54 -8.74 20.60
N GLY A 438 4.01 -9.91 20.23
CA GLY A 438 2.63 -10.23 20.51
C GLY A 438 2.14 -11.52 19.85
N PHE A 439 0.83 -11.72 19.95
CA PHE A 439 0.16 -12.93 19.50
C PHE A 439 -1.00 -12.60 18.58
N VAL A 440 -1.24 -13.49 17.63
CA VAL A 440 -2.54 -13.64 16.97
C VAL A 440 -3.15 -14.92 17.48
N ILE A 441 -4.30 -14.78 18.12
CA ILE A 441 -5.12 -15.91 18.57
C ILE A 441 -6.31 -16.00 17.64
N GLU A 442 -6.54 -17.16 17.06
CA GLU A 442 -7.70 -17.47 16.23
C GLU A 442 -8.52 -18.58 16.88
N ALA A 443 -9.63 -18.23 17.55
CA ALA A 443 -10.60 -19.21 18.02
C ALA A 443 -11.41 -19.75 16.83
N LEU A 444 -11.49 -21.08 16.72
CA LEU A 444 -12.18 -21.79 15.67
C LEU A 444 -13.55 -22.32 16.14
N PRO A 445 -14.49 -22.63 15.22
CA PRO A 445 -15.83 -23.10 15.60
C PRO A 445 -15.88 -24.44 16.35
N ASP A 446 -14.79 -25.19 16.35
CA ASP A 446 -14.65 -26.50 16.99
C ASP A 446 -13.84 -26.45 18.30
N ASP A 447 -13.85 -25.28 18.95
CA ASP A 447 -13.14 -24.97 20.21
C ASP A 447 -11.62 -25.12 20.15
N ARG A 448 -11.05 -25.31 18.96
CA ARG A 448 -9.61 -25.19 18.75
C ARG A 448 -9.19 -23.73 18.66
N ALA A 449 -7.91 -23.50 18.94
CA ALA A 449 -7.26 -22.24 18.66
C ALA A 449 -6.02 -22.46 17.79
N VAL A 450 -5.77 -21.57 16.84
CA VAL A 450 -4.45 -21.39 16.23
C VAL A 450 -3.81 -20.17 16.88
N VAL A 451 -2.55 -20.30 17.27
CA VAL A 451 -1.78 -19.23 17.89
C VAL A 451 -0.53 -18.98 17.06
N TYR A 452 -0.36 -17.74 16.64
CA TYR A 452 0.90 -17.23 16.09
C TYR A 452 1.53 -16.32 17.15
N TRP A 453 2.80 -16.54 17.47
CA TRP A 453 3.57 -15.68 18.36
C TRP A 453 4.66 -14.99 17.56
N PHE A 454 4.60 -13.67 17.47
CA PHE A 454 5.59 -12.81 16.82
C PHE A 454 6.48 -12.18 17.89
N THR A 455 7.79 -12.41 17.80
CA THR A 455 8.81 -11.92 18.75
C THR A 455 10.15 -11.74 18.02
N TYR A 456 11.26 -11.75 18.76
CA TYR A 456 12.63 -11.56 18.26
C TYR A 456 13.55 -12.70 18.71
N THR A 457 14.65 -12.88 18.00
CA THR A 457 15.68 -13.87 18.33
C THR A 457 16.32 -13.58 19.70
N ALA A 458 16.58 -14.63 20.47
CA ALA A 458 17.12 -14.52 21.82
C ALA A 458 18.62 -14.13 21.88
N ASP A 459 19.31 -14.07 20.74
CA ASP A 459 20.73 -13.68 20.64
C ASP A 459 20.95 -12.15 20.71
N GLY A 460 19.87 -11.38 20.70
CA GLY A 460 19.93 -9.92 20.74
C GLY A 460 20.35 -9.28 19.41
N SER A 461 20.24 -10.00 18.28
CA SER A 461 20.52 -9.42 16.95
C SER A 461 19.45 -8.43 16.50
N GLY A 462 18.26 -8.52 17.08
CA GLY A 462 17.08 -7.76 16.67
C GLY A 462 16.32 -8.39 15.51
N ASP A 463 16.73 -9.58 15.07
CA ASP A 463 16.06 -10.31 14.01
C ASP A 463 14.71 -10.83 14.50
N GLN A 464 13.72 -10.79 13.60
CA GLN A 464 12.37 -11.25 13.89
C GLN A 464 12.34 -12.77 14.02
N ALA A 465 11.45 -13.26 14.89
CA ALA A 465 11.12 -14.67 15.00
C ALA A 465 9.61 -14.83 15.09
N TRP A 466 9.06 -15.90 14.53
CA TRP A 466 7.68 -16.28 14.81
C TRP A 466 7.55 -17.78 15.04
N MET A 467 6.58 -18.10 15.90
CA MET A 467 6.19 -19.47 16.20
C MET A 467 4.71 -19.65 15.92
N VAL A 468 4.32 -20.86 15.59
CA VAL A 468 2.94 -21.23 15.29
C VAL A 468 2.60 -22.56 15.94
N GLY A 469 1.37 -22.68 16.42
CA GLY A 469 0.83 -23.95 16.86
C GLY A 469 -0.67 -23.92 17.04
N GLN A 470 -1.24 -25.09 17.28
CA GLN A 470 -2.66 -25.24 17.55
C GLN A 470 -2.87 -25.83 18.94
N GLY A 471 -3.95 -25.41 19.59
CA GLY A 471 -4.37 -25.89 20.90
C GLY A 471 -5.89 -26.06 20.95
N THR A 472 -6.40 -26.45 22.11
CA THR A 472 -7.84 -26.43 22.42
C THR A 472 -8.08 -25.33 23.44
N ILE A 473 -9.20 -24.62 23.30
CA ILE A 473 -9.68 -23.65 24.28
C ILE A 473 -10.49 -24.44 25.31
N GLU A 474 -9.97 -24.56 26.51
CA GLU A 474 -10.62 -25.28 27.60
C GLU A 474 -11.21 -24.29 28.62
N PRO A 475 -12.42 -24.56 29.14
CA PRO A 475 -12.94 -23.82 30.29
C PRO A 475 -12.11 -24.18 31.54
N GLY A 476 -11.41 -23.22 32.12
CA GLY A 476 -10.62 -23.46 33.32
C GLY A 476 -11.46 -23.77 34.56
N ASP A 477 -10.92 -24.62 35.43
CA ASP A 477 -11.58 -25.18 36.63
C ASP A 477 -12.17 -24.13 37.61
N GLN A 478 -11.72 -22.86 37.56
CA GLN A 478 -12.17 -21.77 38.44
C GLN A 478 -12.43 -20.42 37.71
N SER A 479 -12.58 -20.42 36.37
CA SER A 479 -12.35 -19.27 35.43
C SER A 479 -10.89 -18.82 35.45
N PRO A 480 -10.17 -18.67 34.31
CA PRO A 480 -10.58 -18.24 32.96
C PRO A 480 -10.46 -19.34 31.88
N ALA A 481 -10.70 -19.03 30.60
CA ALA A 481 -10.40 -19.96 29.51
C ALA A 481 -8.87 -20.12 29.34
N GLU A 482 -8.43 -21.32 28.98
CA GLU A 482 -7.01 -21.63 28.77
C GLU A 482 -6.78 -22.18 27.37
N ILE A 483 -5.65 -21.81 26.76
CA ILE A 483 -5.14 -22.41 25.53
C ILE A 483 -3.80 -23.06 25.83
N ILE A 484 -3.71 -24.37 25.60
CA ILE A 484 -2.46 -25.12 25.69
C ILE A 484 -2.02 -25.50 24.27
N VAL A 485 -0.84 -25.04 23.88
CA VAL A 485 -0.19 -25.38 22.61
C VAL A 485 1.07 -26.17 22.92
N ASP A 486 1.05 -27.46 22.61
CA ASP A 486 2.12 -28.41 22.89
C ASP A 486 2.14 -29.51 21.81
N PRO A 487 3.14 -29.55 20.92
CA PRO A 487 4.26 -28.60 20.78
C PRO A 487 3.86 -27.31 20.02
N LEU A 488 4.62 -26.25 20.29
CA LEU A 488 4.71 -25.02 19.51
C LEU A 488 5.89 -25.15 18.55
N TYR A 489 5.71 -24.78 17.28
CA TYR A 489 6.74 -24.92 16.26
C TYR A 489 7.29 -23.58 15.78
N GLN A 490 8.60 -23.55 15.52
CA GLN A 490 9.26 -22.45 14.81
C GLN A 490 9.66 -22.94 13.40
N PRO A 491 9.08 -22.39 12.33
CA PRO A 491 9.52 -22.69 10.98
C PRO A 491 10.84 -21.98 10.66
N ILE A 492 11.82 -22.70 10.14
CA ILE A 492 13.14 -22.17 9.76
C ILE A 492 13.53 -22.67 8.37
N SER A 493 14.69 -22.21 7.87
CA SER A 493 15.35 -22.69 6.65
C SER A 493 14.62 -22.40 5.33
N GLY A 494 13.50 -21.65 5.35
CA GLY A 494 12.92 -21.09 4.13
C GLY A 494 13.78 -19.95 3.61
N VAL A 495 13.86 -19.78 2.29
CA VAL A 495 14.61 -18.69 1.63
C VAL A 495 13.67 -17.96 0.68
N TYR A 496 13.58 -16.64 0.81
CA TYR A 496 12.67 -15.85 0.00
C TYR A 496 13.04 -15.82 -1.49
N GLY A 497 12.02 -15.67 -2.33
CA GLY A 497 12.18 -15.38 -3.76
C GLY A 497 11.84 -16.58 -4.65
N ALA A 498 12.36 -16.54 -5.88
CA ALA A 498 12.11 -17.56 -6.90
C ALA A 498 12.75 -18.92 -6.57
N ASP A 499 13.81 -18.91 -5.74
CA ASP A 499 14.53 -20.11 -5.31
C ASP A 499 13.90 -20.79 -4.08
N PHE A 500 12.69 -20.37 -3.66
CA PHE A 500 12.01 -20.95 -2.52
C PHE A 500 11.73 -22.45 -2.72
N ASP A 501 12.23 -23.28 -1.81
CA ASP A 501 11.96 -24.72 -1.77
C ASP A 501 11.08 -25.06 -0.55
N PRO A 502 9.80 -25.44 -0.75
CA PRO A 502 8.92 -25.81 0.35
C PRO A 502 9.37 -27.07 1.11
N GLU A 503 10.21 -27.93 0.52
CA GLU A 503 10.75 -29.12 1.19
C GLU A 503 11.93 -28.79 2.11
N ALA A 504 12.56 -27.63 1.94
CA ALA A 504 13.67 -27.17 2.77
C ALA A 504 13.21 -26.56 4.11
N VAL A 505 11.91 -26.23 4.26
CA VAL A 505 11.38 -25.63 5.48
C VAL A 505 11.27 -26.67 6.59
N GLU A 506 11.94 -26.41 7.70
CA GLU A 506 11.93 -27.28 8.88
C GLU A 506 11.05 -26.69 9.97
N ALA A 507 10.17 -27.52 10.56
CA ALA A 507 9.40 -27.16 11.75
C ALA A 507 10.15 -27.61 13.01
N VAL A 508 10.88 -26.69 13.64
CA VAL A 508 11.59 -26.95 14.89
C VAL A 508 10.60 -26.96 16.04
N ASP A 509 10.62 -28.03 16.86
CA ASP A 509 9.88 -28.08 18.11
C ASP A 509 10.46 -27.05 19.08
N TRP A 510 9.81 -25.89 19.15
CA TRP A 510 10.25 -24.76 19.96
C TRP A 510 9.94 -24.99 21.44
N GLY A 511 8.93 -25.79 21.77
CA GLY A 511 8.53 -26.11 23.14
C GLY A 511 7.03 -25.97 23.36
N ARG A 512 6.63 -25.47 24.53
CA ARG A 512 5.23 -25.38 24.95
C ARG A 512 4.82 -23.94 25.27
N LEU A 513 3.59 -23.60 24.88
CA LEU A 513 2.93 -22.34 25.19
C LEU A 513 1.62 -22.60 25.93
N ARG A 514 1.33 -21.76 26.92
CA ARG A 514 0.11 -21.81 27.71
C ARG A 514 -0.41 -20.38 27.88
N ILE A 515 -1.66 -20.13 27.50
CA ILE A 515 -2.28 -18.80 27.56
C ILE A 515 -3.51 -18.90 28.45
N GLU A 516 -3.50 -18.16 29.57
CA GLU A 516 -4.67 -17.96 30.43
C GLU A 516 -5.37 -16.66 30.02
N LEU A 517 -6.67 -16.73 29.72
CA LEU A 517 -7.46 -15.60 29.21
C LEU A 517 -8.40 -15.08 30.30
N ASP A 518 -7.84 -14.30 31.24
CA ASP A 518 -8.54 -13.73 32.40
C ASP A 518 -9.85 -13.03 32.05
N SER A 519 -9.88 -12.37 30.89
CA SER A 519 -11.06 -11.71 30.36
C SER A 519 -11.03 -11.70 28.83
N ALA A 520 -12.01 -11.02 28.23
CA ALA A 520 -11.94 -10.74 26.80
C ALA A 520 -10.76 -9.83 26.43
N ASP A 521 -10.10 -9.09 27.33
CA ASP A 521 -9.06 -8.11 26.95
C ASP A 521 -7.72 -8.29 27.64
N THR A 522 -7.65 -9.19 28.61
CA THR A 522 -6.48 -9.39 29.45
C THR A 522 -6.22 -10.87 29.61
N GLY A 523 -4.94 -11.24 29.68
CA GLY A 523 -4.54 -12.58 29.99
C GLY A 523 -3.09 -12.65 30.42
N ARG A 524 -2.58 -13.87 30.51
CA ARG A 524 -1.19 -14.16 30.81
C ARG A 524 -0.70 -15.31 29.97
N VAL A 525 0.51 -15.16 29.43
CA VAL A 525 1.20 -16.21 28.70
C VAL A 525 2.30 -16.80 29.55
N TYR A 526 2.51 -18.11 29.43
CA TYR A 526 3.58 -18.88 30.02
C TYR A 526 4.21 -19.73 28.92
N TRP A 527 5.54 -19.80 28.87
CA TRP A 527 6.25 -20.64 27.92
C TRP A 527 7.34 -21.48 28.57
N ASN A 528 7.63 -22.60 27.92
CA ASN A 528 8.77 -23.45 28.23
C ASN A 528 9.39 -23.91 26.91
N SER A 529 10.54 -23.34 26.54
CA SER A 529 11.21 -23.67 25.29
C SER A 529 12.14 -24.86 25.43
N ASN A 530 12.15 -25.71 24.41
CA ASN A 530 13.16 -26.76 24.22
C ASN A 530 14.51 -26.18 23.75
N LEU A 531 14.53 -24.93 23.28
CA LEU A 531 15.70 -24.19 22.86
C LEU A 531 16.25 -23.38 24.04
N ALA A 532 17.52 -23.62 24.39
CA ALA A 532 18.13 -23.11 25.61
C ALA A 532 18.19 -21.57 25.65
N GLU A 533 18.31 -20.96 24.48
CA GLU A 533 18.38 -19.52 24.27
C GLU A 533 17.08 -18.79 24.64
N TYR A 534 15.90 -19.39 24.44
CA TYR A 534 14.60 -18.79 24.79
C TYR A 534 14.15 -19.09 26.23
N GLY A 535 14.64 -20.20 26.81
CA GLY A 535 14.39 -20.56 28.20
C GLY A 535 12.90 -20.74 28.54
N SER A 536 12.47 -20.25 29.70
CA SER A 536 11.08 -20.30 30.17
C SER A 536 10.72 -19.02 30.89
N GLY A 537 9.44 -18.65 30.87
CA GLY A 537 8.98 -17.44 31.55
C GLY A 537 7.48 -17.22 31.40
N ASP A 538 7.04 -16.04 31.82
CA ASP A 538 5.67 -15.58 31.73
C ASP A 538 5.58 -14.05 31.69
N TYR A 539 4.53 -13.53 31.08
CA TYR A 539 4.18 -12.10 31.11
C TYR A 539 2.67 -11.88 30.86
N PRO A 540 2.09 -10.76 31.35
CA PRO A 540 0.71 -10.43 31.05
C PRO A 540 0.57 -9.96 29.60
N ILE A 541 -0.57 -10.26 28.98
CA ILE A 541 -0.92 -9.79 27.64
C ILE A 541 -2.17 -8.94 27.68
N VAL A 542 -2.22 -7.94 26.81
CA VAL A 542 -3.38 -7.08 26.60
C VAL A 542 -3.82 -7.20 25.17
N ARG A 543 -5.13 -7.13 24.94
CA ARG A 543 -5.67 -7.14 23.59
C ARG A 543 -5.37 -5.83 22.87
N LEU A 544 -4.82 -5.96 21.66
CA LEU A 544 -4.60 -4.86 20.72
C LEU A 544 -5.79 -4.63 19.79
N ALA A 545 -6.35 -5.72 19.24
CA ALA A 545 -7.42 -5.62 18.24
C ALA A 545 -8.39 -6.81 18.31
N ARG A 546 -9.63 -6.59 17.87
CA ARG A 546 -10.73 -7.57 17.85
C ARG A 546 -11.28 -7.76 16.44
N PRO A 547 -11.61 -8.99 16.03
CA PRO A 547 -12.33 -9.22 14.80
C PRO A 547 -13.77 -8.71 14.91
N MET A 548 -14.30 -8.25 13.78
CA MET A 548 -15.71 -8.02 13.58
C MET A 548 -16.45 -9.35 13.60
N LEU A 549 -17.43 -9.47 14.50
CA LEU A 549 -18.34 -10.60 14.56
C LEU A 549 -19.59 -10.31 13.71
N ALA A 550 -20.19 -11.36 13.17
CA ALA A 550 -21.43 -11.24 12.42
C ALA A 550 -22.59 -10.87 13.34
N ASP A 551 -23.41 -9.90 12.93
CA ASP A 551 -24.70 -9.62 13.56
C ASP A 551 -25.73 -10.67 13.10
N CYS A 552 -26.17 -11.51 14.03
CA CYS A 552 -27.06 -12.64 13.76
C CYS A 552 -28.46 -12.45 14.32
N ASP A 553 -28.79 -11.27 14.85
CA ASP A 553 -30.08 -11.00 15.52
C ASP A 553 -31.29 -11.05 14.57
N ASN A 554 -31.07 -11.11 13.24
CA ASN A 554 -32.11 -11.19 12.21
C ASN A 554 -32.00 -12.39 11.25
N ALA A 555 -31.14 -13.38 11.52
CA ALA A 555 -31.04 -14.57 10.69
C ALA A 555 -32.24 -15.50 10.96
N GLN A 556 -33.34 -15.33 10.20
CA GLN A 556 -34.38 -16.35 10.12
C GLN A 556 -33.77 -17.65 9.55
N PRO A 557 -34.11 -18.82 10.10
CA PRO A 557 -33.54 -20.11 9.70
C PRO A 557 -33.83 -20.50 8.24
#